data_AF-A0A9E0X6N0-F1
#
_entry.id   AF-A0A9E0X6N0-F1
#
_cell.length_a   1.000
_cell.length_b   1.000
_cell.length_c   1.000
_cell.angle_alpha   90.00
_cell.angle_beta   90.00
_cell.angle_gamma   90.00
#
_symmetry.space_group_name_H-M   'P 1'
#
loop_
_entity.id
_entity.type
_entity.pdbx_description
1 polymer ?
#
loop_
_entity_poly.entity_id
_entity_poly.type
_entity_poly.pdbx_seq_one_letter_code
_entity_poly.pdbx_strand_id
1 'polypeptide(L)'
;GWPLLMTAIADATGEDFDHIRAFLDSRHGRHFADDVHNAIYDGHGLPQAIIAATQKWMGWTIGRQTSKEYGIPRGLPYLTGFVIHCGLVED
;
A
#
# COMPACT_ATOMS: atom_id res chain seq x y z
N GLY A 1 4.37 1.08 14.53
CA GLY A 1 3.02 0.75 15.05
C GLY A 1 1.97 1.25 14.09
N TRP A 2 0.69 0.92 14.31
CA TRP A 2 -0.43 1.27 13.43
C TRP A 2 -0.47 2.76 13.01
N PRO A 3 -0.28 3.75 13.89
CA PRO A 3 -0.30 5.17 13.48
C PRO A 3 0.79 5.54 12.48
N LEU A 4 2.00 4.98 12.63
CA LEU A 4 3.13 5.27 11.73
C LEU A 4 2.87 4.72 10.32
N LEU A 5 2.21 3.57 10.23
CA LEU A 5 1.83 2.96 8.96
C LEU A 5 0.79 3.82 8.23
N MET A 6 -0.25 4.23 8.96
CA MET A 6 -1.32 5.10 8.45
C MET A 6 -0.76 6.42 7.92
N THR A 7 0.11 7.09 8.69
CA THR A 7 0.74 8.36 8.27
C THR A 7 1.65 8.16 7.06
N ALA A 8 2.50 7.13 7.04
CA ALA A 8 3.41 6.92 5.92
C ALA A 8 2.69 6.62 4.60
N ILE A 9 1.56 5.90 4.65
CA ILE A 9 0.74 5.65 3.46
C ILE A 9 0.00 6.92 3.06
N ALA A 10 -0.61 7.65 4.01
CA ALA A 10 -1.30 8.91 3.73
C ALA A 10 -0.38 9.95 3.08
N ASP A 11 0.84 10.12 3.61
CA ASP A 11 1.83 11.03 3.05
C ASP A 11 2.25 10.64 1.62
N ALA A 12 2.29 9.34 1.34
CA ALA A 12 2.72 8.82 0.04
C ALA A 12 1.61 8.83 -1.03
N THR A 13 0.36 8.59 -0.65
CA THR A 13 -0.76 8.46 -1.59
C THR A 13 -1.63 9.71 -1.66
N GLY A 14 -1.69 10.52 -0.60
CA GLY A 14 -2.63 11.63 -0.46
C GLY A 14 -4.07 11.20 -0.11
N GLU A 15 -4.30 9.92 0.17
CA GLU A 15 -5.63 9.35 0.46
C GLU A 15 -6.00 9.50 1.94
N ASP A 16 -7.30 9.44 2.23
CA ASP A 16 -7.80 9.53 3.61
C ASP A 16 -7.60 8.23 4.41
N PHE A 17 -7.81 8.32 5.72
CA PHE A 17 -7.59 7.19 6.62
C PHE A 17 -8.61 6.06 6.47
N ASP A 18 -9.80 6.31 5.91
CA ASP A 18 -10.80 5.25 5.70
C ASP A 18 -10.35 4.35 4.55
N HIS A 19 -9.90 4.94 3.43
CA HIS A 19 -9.31 4.19 2.32
C HIS A 19 -8.05 3.42 2.75
N ILE A 20 -7.18 4.04 3.55
CA ILE A 20 -5.95 3.39 4.03
C ILE A 20 -6.27 2.24 4.98
N ARG A 21 -7.28 2.40 5.85
CA ARG A 21 -7.73 1.34 6.73
C ARG A 21 -8.27 0.16 5.93
N ALA A 22 -9.17 0.42 4.98
CA ALA A 22 -9.73 -0.61 4.10
C ALA A 22 -8.62 -1.37 3.34
N PHE A 23 -7.61 -0.65 2.86
CA PHE A 23 -6.43 -1.26 2.24
C PHE A 23 -5.65 -2.16 3.19
N LEU A 24 -5.34 -1.68 4.40
CA LEU A 24 -4.57 -2.44 5.38
C LEU A 24 -5.31 -3.70 5.87
N ASP A 25 -6.64 -3.65 5.93
CA ASP A 25 -7.50 -4.79 6.28
C ASP A 25 -7.66 -5.79 5.11
N SER A 26 -7.33 -5.38 3.87
CA SER A 26 -7.43 -6.20 2.67
C SER A 26 -6.33 -7.25 2.49
N ARG A 27 -6.48 -8.12 1.48
CA ARG A 27 -5.40 -9.02 1.04
C ARG A 27 -4.16 -8.26 0.52
N HIS A 28 -4.36 -7.08 -0.06
CA HIS A 28 -3.27 -6.26 -0.58
C HIS A 28 -2.47 -5.63 0.58
N GLY A 29 -3.16 -5.24 1.65
CA GLY A 29 -2.54 -4.81 2.91
C GLY A 29 -1.65 -5.88 3.53
N ARG A 30 -2.04 -7.16 3.46
CA ARG A 30 -1.18 -8.27 3.90
C ARG A 30 0.09 -8.41 3.07
N HIS A 31 0.01 -8.32 1.74
CA HIS A 31 1.21 -8.33 0.90
C HIS A 31 2.14 -7.14 1.17
N PHE A 32 1.56 -5.96 1.45
CA PHE A 32 2.34 -4.81 1.89
C PHE A 32 3.03 -5.07 3.24
N ALA A 33 2.30 -5.66 4.20
CA ALA A 33 2.86 -6.04 5.49
C ALA A 33 3.98 -7.09 5.39
N ASP A 34 3.87 -8.04 4.44
CA ASP A 34 4.94 -8.99 4.14
C ASP A 34 6.22 -8.26 3.68
N ASP A 35 6.10 -7.24 2.83
CA ASP A 35 7.23 -6.40 2.42
C ASP A 35 7.83 -5.59 3.57
N VAL A 36 7.00 -5.08 4.50
CA VAL A 36 7.49 -4.45 5.74
C VAL A 36 8.23 -5.48 6.59
N HIS A 37 7.70 -6.70 6.73
CA HIS A 37 8.33 -7.76 7.53
C HIS A 37 9.67 -8.20 6.93
N ASN A 38 9.76 -8.33 5.61
CA ASN A 38 11.00 -8.63 4.90
C ASN A 38 12.06 -7.56 5.16
N ALA A 39 11.69 -6.28 5.09
CA ALA A 39 12.64 -5.20 5.40
C ALA A 39 13.12 -5.24 6.87
N ILE A 40 12.26 -5.63 7.82
CA ILE A 40 12.69 -5.85 9.21
C ILE A 40 13.69 -7.01 9.29
N TYR A 41 13.42 -8.10 8.58
CA TYR A 41 14.33 -9.25 8.50
C TYR A 41 15.70 -8.87 7.91
N ASP A 42 15.73 -7.94 6.97
CA ASP A 42 16.95 -7.37 6.37
C ASP A 42 17.69 -6.39 7.31
N GLY A 43 17.22 -6.21 8.54
CA GLY A 43 17.87 -5.40 9.58
C GLY A 43 17.37 -3.97 9.71
N HIS A 44 16.31 -3.59 8.98
CA HIS A 44 15.70 -2.27 9.16
C HIS A 44 14.91 -2.18 10.46
N GLY A 45 15.02 -1.04 11.15
CA GLY A 45 14.05 -0.68 12.19
C GLY A 45 12.65 -0.52 11.61
N LEU A 46 11.61 -0.75 12.43
CA LEU A 46 10.21 -0.68 11.98
C LEU A 46 9.87 0.60 11.20
N PRO A 47 10.29 1.81 11.60
CA PRO A 47 10.04 3.02 10.80
C PRO A 47 10.66 2.97 9.40
N GLN A 48 11.92 2.53 9.30
CA GLN A 48 12.63 2.42 8.03
C GLN A 48 12.03 1.31 7.16
N ALA A 49 11.59 0.20 7.75
CA ALA A 49 10.94 -0.88 7.04
C ALA A 49 9.61 -0.45 6.41
N ILE A 50 8.81 0.34 7.14
CA ILE A 50 7.58 0.94 6.61
C ILE A 50 7.89 1.85 5.42
N ILE A 51 8.86 2.76 5.57
CA ILE A 51 9.26 3.68 4.49
C ILE A 51 9.75 2.90 3.26
N ALA A 52 10.58 1.87 3.46
CA ALA A 52 11.12 1.06 2.37
C ALA A 52 10.00 0.33 1.60
N ALA A 53 9.04 -0.28 2.29
CA ALA A 53 7.88 -0.91 1.66
C ALA A 53 7.01 0.10 0.92
N THR A 54 6.73 1.26 1.54
CA THR A 54 5.97 2.36 0.90
C THR A 54 6.65 2.82 -0.38
N GLN A 55 7.96 3.08 -0.36
CA GLN A 55 8.72 3.51 -1.53
C GLN A 55 8.73 2.44 -2.63
N LYS A 56 8.89 1.17 -2.26
CA LYS A 56 8.85 0.03 -3.19
C LYS A 56 7.51 -0.03 -3.93
N TRP A 57 6.40 0.08 -3.20
CA TRP A 57 5.06 0.05 -3.80
C TRP A 57 4.71 1.32 -4.57
N MET A 58 5.27 2.47 -4.19
CA MET A 58 5.16 3.70 -4.97
C MET A 58 5.98 3.66 -6.26
N GLY A 59 7.09 2.90 -6.28
CA GLY A 59 7.94 2.72 -7.46
C GLY A 59 7.40 1.74 -8.49
N TRP A 60 6.46 0.87 -8.12
CA TRP A 60 5.78 -0.04 -9.05
C TRP A 60 4.55 0.62 -9.66
N THR A 61 4.24 0.26 -10.91
CA THR A 61 3.11 0.86 -11.64
C THR A 61 2.11 -0.18 -12.12
N ILE A 62 0.81 0.07 -11.90
CA ILE A 62 -0.30 -0.80 -12.29
C ILE A 62 -0.21 -1.13 -13.79
N GLY A 63 -0.02 -2.42 -14.07
CA GLY A 63 0.06 -2.96 -15.42
C GLY A 63 -1.31 -3.32 -16.02
N ARG A 64 -1.30 -3.86 -17.24
CA ARG A 64 -2.52 -4.26 -17.96
C ARG A 64 -3.34 -5.31 -17.21
N GLN A 65 -2.69 -6.32 -16.62
CA GLN A 65 -3.38 -7.41 -15.95
C GLN A 65 -4.14 -6.93 -14.72
N THR A 66 -3.44 -6.24 -13.81
CA THR A 66 -4.03 -5.67 -12.60
C THR A 66 -5.15 -4.70 -12.92
N SER A 67 -4.96 -3.86 -13.94
CA SER A 67 -6.03 -2.94 -14.40
C SER A 67 -7.29 -3.69 -14.84
N LYS A 68 -7.15 -4.80 -15.56
CA LYS A 68 -8.29 -5.62 -15.99
C LYS A 68 -8.97 -6.34 -14.82
N GLU A 69 -8.21 -6.82 -13.85
CA GLU A 69 -8.72 -7.61 -12.73
C GLU A 69 -9.46 -6.76 -11.70
N TYR A 70 -8.92 -5.57 -11.37
CA TYR A 70 -9.40 -4.73 -10.28
C TYR A 70 -10.09 -3.44 -10.74
N GLY A 71 -10.07 -3.14 -12.05
CA GLY A 71 -10.57 -1.87 -12.58
C GLY A 71 -9.68 -0.66 -12.30
N ILE A 72 -8.49 -0.85 -11.73
CA ILE A 72 -7.56 0.23 -11.39
C ILE A 72 -6.93 0.81 -12.66
N PRO A 73 -6.82 2.15 -12.80
CA PRO A 73 -6.15 2.77 -13.95
C PRO A 73 -4.68 2.34 -14.10
N ARG A 74 -4.25 2.09 -15.34
CA ARG A 74 -2.85 1.76 -15.66
C ARG A 74 -1.94 2.96 -15.39
N GLY A 75 -0.70 2.68 -14.99
CA GLY A 75 0.33 3.69 -14.78
C GLY A 75 0.29 4.37 -13.42
N LEU A 76 -0.76 4.16 -12.62
CA LEU A 76 -0.75 4.56 -11.22
C LEU A 76 0.28 3.77 -10.41
N PRO A 77 0.88 4.37 -9.37
CA PRO A 77 1.63 3.61 -8.37
C PRO A 77 0.79 2.48 -7.79
N TYR A 78 1.41 1.34 -7.48
CA TYR A 78 0.71 0.20 -6.88
C TYR A 78 0.02 0.60 -5.57
N LEU A 79 0.74 1.31 -4.70
CA LEU A 79 0.19 1.73 -3.40
C LEU A 79 -1.05 2.61 -3.59
N THR A 80 -0.95 3.68 -4.36
CA THR A 80 -2.09 4.58 -4.66
C THR A 80 -3.27 3.81 -5.25
N GLY A 81 -3.02 2.97 -6.26
CA GLY A 81 -4.08 2.23 -6.95
C GLY A 81 -4.84 1.28 -6.03
N PHE A 82 -4.14 0.52 -5.19
CA PHE A 82 -4.78 -0.42 -4.27
C PHE A 82 -5.42 0.27 -3.06
N VAL A 83 -4.88 1.39 -2.57
CA VAL A 83 -5.52 2.16 -1.50
C VAL A 83 -6.88 2.69 -1.95
N ILE A 84 -6.94 3.33 -3.11
CA ILE A 84 -8.20 3.80 -3.69
C ILE A 84 -9.16 2.63 -3.93
N HIS A 85 -8.67 1.55 -4.57
CA HIS A 85 -9.50 0.39 -4.86
C HIS A 85 -10.15 -0.19 -3.61
N CYS A 86 -9.38 -0.40 -2.54
CA CYS A 86 -9.91 -0.98 -1.32
C CYS A 86 -10.92 -0.08 -0.60
N GLY A 87 -10.73 1.24 -0.60
CA GLY A 87 -11.72 2.15 0.00
C GLY A 87 -12.99 2.32 -0.83
N LEU A 88 -12.96 2.04 -2.14
CA LEU A 88 -14.17 2.05 -2.98
C LEU A 88 -14.94 0.73 -2.97
N VAL A 89 -14.29 -0.38 -2.63
CA VAL A 89 -14.88 -1.73 -2.65
C VAL A 89 -15.35 -2.14 -1.24
N GLU A 90 -15.80 -1.20 -0.41
CA GLU A 90 -16.44 -1.56 0.86
C GLU A 90 -17.69 -2.43 0.61
N ASP A 91 -17.73 -3.59 1.28
CA ASP A 91 -18.80 -4.60 1.26
C ASP A 91 -20.12 -4.09 1.91
#